data_AF-A0A967C0N2-F1
#
_entry.id   AF-A0A967C0N2-F1
#
_cell.length_a   1.000
_cell.length_b   1.000
_cell.length_c   1.000
_cell.angle_alpha   90.00
_cell.angle_beta   90.00
_cell.angle_gamma   90.00
#
_symmetry.space_group_name_H-M   'P 1'
#
loop_
_entity.id
_entity.type
_entity.pdbx_description
1 polymer ?
#
loop_
_entity_poly.entity_id
_entity_poly.type
_entity_poly.pdbx_seq_one_letter_code
_entity_poly.pdbx_strand_id
1 'polypeptide(L)' 'MFADYGIGPNHVLPTGGGARFQSGLSVMTFLKAPTWIKLTKPHEVVADSAALARIEGLEAHARAAEFRR' A
#
# COMPACT_ATOMS: atom_id res chain seq x y z
N MET A 1 -13.96 15.95 -27.60
CA MET A 1 -13.13 16.87 -28.41
C MET A 1 -12.32 17.85 -27.57
N PHE A 2 -12.92 18.79 -26.81
CA PHE A 2 -12.12 19.75 -26.02
C PHE A 2 -11.24 19.06 -24.96
N ALA A 3 -11.77 18.07 -24.24
CA ALA A 3 -11.03 17.22 -23.30
C ALA A 3 -9.94 16.36 -23.95
N ASP A 4 -10.11 16.04 -25.24
CA ASP A 4 -9.18 15.17 -25.96
C ASP A 4 -7.93 15.92 -26.42
N TYR A 5 -7.97 17.25 -26.48
CA TYR A 5 -6.92 18.04 -27.13
C TYR A 5 -6.57 19.35 -26.42
N GLY A 6 -7.53 20.06 -25.81
CA GLY A 6 -7.36 21.48 -25.49
C GLY A 6 -7.52 21.91 -24.02
N ILE A 7 -8.19 21.13 -23.18
CA ILE A 7 -8.55 21.59 -21.81
C ILE A 7 -7.79 20.87 -20.68
N GLY A 8 -6.79 20.05 -21.01
CA GLY A 8 -5.81 19.50 -20.06
C GLY A 8 -5.99 18.09 -19.47
N PRO A 9 -7.19 17.46 -19.39
CA PRO A 9 -7.29 16.09 -18.88
C PRO A 9 -6.70 15.08 -19.87
N ASN A 10 -6.31 13.92 -19.36
CA ASN A 10 -5.83 12.84 -20.22
C ASN A 10 -7.02 12.04 -20.79
N HIS A 11 -7.10 11.90 -22.11
CA HIS A 11 -8.17 11.15 -22.78
C HIS A 11 -7.92 9.63 -22.87
N VAL A 12 -6.79 9.14 -22.34
CA VAL A 12 -6.53 7.71 -22.20
C VAL A 12 -7.32 7.20 -20.99
N LEU A 13 -8.52 6.70 -21.27
CA LEU A 13 -9.50 6.27 -20.27
C LEU A 13 -9.79 4.77 -20.36
N PRO A 14 -10.16 4.11 -19.25
CA PRO A 14 -10.58 2.70 -19.27
C PRO A 14 -11.86 2.50 -20.07
N THR A 15 -11.87 1.47 -20.93
CA THR A 15 -13.04 1.07 -21.74
C THR A 15 -13.50 -0.34 -21.35
N GLY A 16 -14.56 -0.86 -21.99
CA GLY A 16 -15.05 -2.22 -21.71
C GLY A 16 -15.54 -2.48 -20.28
N GLY A 17 -15.97 -1.42 -19.57
CA GLY A 17 -16.40 -1.49 -18.16
C GLY A 17 -15.28 -1.30 -17.13
N GLY A 18 -14.03 -1.07 -17.57
CA GLY A 18 -12.87 -0.85 -16.69
C GLY A 18 -13.01 0.34 -15.74
N ALA A 19 -13.82 1.34 -16.09
CA ALA A 19 -14.09 2.51 -15.26
C ALA A 19 -14.72 2.18 -13.88
N ARG A 20 -15.22 0.95 -13.68
CA ARG A 20 -15.74 0.48 -12.38
C ARG A 20 -14.64 0.25 -11.33
N PHE A 21 -13.38 0.08 -11.75
CA PHE A 21 -12.27 -0.27 -10.86
C PHE A 21 -10.92 0.36 -11.26
N GLN A 22 -10.84 1.05 -12.40
CA GLN A 22 -9.65 1.77 -12.86
C GLN A 22 -9.96 3.25 -13.08
N SER A 23 -8.94 4.07 -12.84
CA SER A 23 -8.94 5.50 -13.18
C SER A 23 -8.39 5.74 -14.59
N GLY A 24 -8.67 6.91 -15.16
CA GLY A 24 -7.95 7.43 -16.33
C GLY A 24 -6.45 7.56 -16.09
N LEU A 25 -5.68 7.62 -17.18
CA LEU A 25 -4.24 7.82 -17.12
C LEU A 25 -3.91 9.12 -16.38
N SER A 26 -3.00 9.04 -15.41
CA SER A 26 -2.51 10.20 -14.67
C SER A 26 -1.02 10.06 -14.38
N VAL A 27 -0.41 11.09 -13.82
CA VAL A 27 0.98 11.04 -13.36
C VAL A 27 1.22 9.89 -12.38
N MET A 28 0.22 9.54 -11.57
CA MET A 28 0.30 8.44 -10.60
C MET A 28 0.46 7.07 -11.28
N THR A 29 0.06 6.91 -12.54
CA THR A 29 0.29 5.67 -13.31
C THR A 29 1.78 5.42 -13.56
N PHE A 30 2.60 6.47 -13.56
CA PHE A 30 4.04 6.38 -13.80
C PHE A 30 4.87 6.46 -12.52
N LEU A 31 4.22 6.63 -11.37
CA LEU A 31 4.88 6.74 -10.06
C LEU A 31 4.54 5.53 -9.19
N LYS A 32 5.49 5.13 -8.35
CA LYS A 32 5.27 4.14 -7.29
C LYS A 32 5.32 4.84 -5.94
N ALA A 33 4.36 4.55 -5.07
CA ALA A 33 4.31 5.05 -3.70
C ALA A 33 4.80 3.97 -2.71
N PRO A 34 6.11 3.88 -2.39
CA PRO A 34 6.60 2.94 -1.39
C PRO A 34 6.21 3.39 0.02
N THR A 35 5.92 2.43 0.90
CA THR A 35 5.70 2.67 2.33
C THR A 35 7.00 2.52 3.10
N TRP A 36 7.25 3.40 4.08
CA TRP A 36 8.39 3.29 4.98
C TRP A 36 7.91 3.42 6.44
N ILE A 37 8.54 2.67 7.34
CA ILE A 37 8.22 2.67 8.77
C ILE A 37 9.52 2.70 9.56
N LYS A 38 9.60 3.56 10.59
CA LYS A 38 10.69 3.58 11.57
C LYS A 38 10.09 3.62 12.97
N LEU A 39 10.46 2.65 13.79
CA LEU A 39 10.04 2.57 15.19
C LEU A 39 11.14 3.09 16.10
N THR A 40 10.82 4.06 16.96
CA THR A 40 11.72 4.58 18.00
C THR A 40 11.47 3.91 19.36
N LYS A 41 10.26 3.40 19.58
CA LYS A 41 9.83 2.69 20.80
C LYS A 41 9.17 1.36 20.43
N PRO A 42 9.95 0.36 19.98
CA PRO A 42 9.38 -0.90 19.48
C PRO A 42 8.61 -1.68 20.55
N HIS A 43 8.97 -1.54 21.82
CA HIS A 43 8.34 -2.25 22.95
C HIS A 43 6.82 -2.08 23.02
N GLU A 44 6.27 -0.95 22.53
CA GLU A 44 4.83 -0.67 22.53
C GLU A 44 4.03 -1.66 21.66
N VAL A 45 4.65 -2.28 20.65
CA VAL A 45 3.98 -3.17 19.68
C VAL A 45 4.48 -4.62 19.73
N VAL A 46 5.50 -4.92 20.52
CA VAL A 46 6.13 -6.25 20.57
C VAL A 46 5.13 -7.31 21.03
N ALA A 47 4.37 -7.04 22.09
CA ALA A 47 3.44 -8.01 22.66
C ALA A 47 2.36 -8.41 21.65
N ASP A 48 1.72 -7.42 21.03
CA ASP A 48 0.65 -7.66 20.04
C ASP A 48 1.19 -8.37 18.80
N SER A 49 2.35 -7.93 18.29
CA SER A 49 2.98 -8.54 17.12
C SER A 49 3.33 -10.01 17.35
N ALA A 50 3.86 -10.34 18.54
CA ALA A 50 4.20 -11.70 18.89
C ALA A 50 2.96 -12.59 19.11
N ALA A 51 1.91 -12.04 19.73
CA ALA A 51 0.65 -12.75 19.92
C ALA A 51 -0.03 -13.09 18.59
N LEU A 52 -0.14 -12.11 17.68
CA LEU A 52 -0.70 -12.32 16.33
C LEU A 52 0.11 -13.36 15.54
N ALA A 53 1.44 -13.23 15.55
CA ALA A 53 2.30 -14.18 14.85
C ALA A 53 2.13 -15.63 15.36
N ARG A 54 1.91 -15.84 16.67
CA ARG A 54 1.64 -17.18 17.21
C ARG A 54 0.27 -17.73 16.81
N ILE A 55 -0.77 -16.88 16.78
CA ILE A 55 -2.10 -17.29 16.30
C ILE A 55 -2.03 -17.77 14.85
N GLU A 56 -1.19 -17.13 14.03
CA GLU A 56 -0.95 -17.50 12.63
C GLU A 56 0.03 -18.68 12.45
N GLY A 57 0.61 -19.22 13.53
CA GLY A 57 1.61 -20.29 13.48
C GLY A 57 3.00 -19.85 13.01
N LEU A 58 3.26 -18.54 12.97
CA LEU A 58 4.51 -17.92 12.49
C LEU A 58 5.52 -17.70 13.63
N GLU A 59 5.98 -18.77 14.27
CA GLU A 59 6.85 -18.71 15.45
C GLU A 59 8.14 -17.89 15.23
N ALA A 60 8.72 -17.93 14.02
CA ALA A 60 9.91 -17.13 13.68
C ALA A 60 9.64 -15.62 13.74
N HIS A 61 8.43 -15.18 13.33
CA HIS A 61 8.03 -13.78 13.39
C HIS A 61 7.79 -13.34 14.84
N ALA A 62 7.15 -14.21 15.64
CA ALA A 62 6.93 -13.95 17.06
C ALA A 62 8.25 -13.73 17.82
N ARG A 63 9.21 -14.64 17.63
CA ARG A 63 10.54 -14.52 18.23
C ARG A 63 11.27 -13.26 17.77
N ALA A 64 11.18 -12.92 16.48
CA ALA A 64 11.81 -11.70 15.95
C ALA A 64 11.27 -10.41 16.60
N ALA A 65 9.98 -10.36 16.93
CA ALA A 65 9.40 -9.27 17.69
C ALA A 65 9.91 -9.27 19.14
N GLU A 66 9.90 -10.41 19.81
CA GLU A 66 10.33 -10.55 21.21
C GLU A 66 11.82 -10.26 21.44
N PHE A 67 12.68 -10.48 20.43
CA PHE A 67 14.08 -10.05 20.47
C PHE A 67 14.27 -8.53 20.61
N ARG A 68 13.23 -7.75 20.35
CA ARG A 68 13.24 -6.28 20.43
C ARG A 68 12.50 -5.74 21.65
N ARG A 69 12.15 -6.63 22.59
CA ARG A 69 11.49 -6.28 23.85
C ARG A 69 12.39 -5.42 24.74
#